data_AF-A0A1Y2ADY6-F1
#
_entry.id   AF-A0A1Y2ADY6-F1
#
_cell.length_a   1.000
_cell.length_b   1.000
_cell.length_c   1.000
_cell.angle_alpha   90.00
_cell.angle_beta   90.00
_cell.angle_gamma   90.00
#
_symmetry.space_group_name_H-M   'P 1'
#
loop_
_entity.id
_entity.type
_entity.pdbx_description
1 polymer ?
#
loop_
_entity_poly.entity_id
_entity_poly.type
_entity_poly.pdbx_seq_one_letter_code
_entity_poly.pdbx_strand_id
1 'polypeptide(L)'
;MIDNTKKRKWDDTGYVQNSDDKQQKISNISLEKAIESNPYLAHLRKPEKLIAGQTTAAQAEKIEDGDINPFTGKRFTQKYKDILQKRRSLPVHAHRDEFLNLIHNNQMILLVGETGSGKTTQLV
;
A
#
# COMPACT_ATOMS: atom_id res chain seq x y z
N MET A 1 -48.36 13.15 -33.34
CA MET A 1 -48.08 13.97 -32.15
C MET A 1 -46.91 13.33 -31.43
N ILE A 2 -45.91 14.14 -31.10
CA ILE A 2 -44.60 13.73 -30.53
C ILE A 2 -44.79 13.50 -29.02
N ASP A 3 -44.22 12.43 -28.45
CA ASP A 3 -43.41 12.63 -27.24
C ASP A 3 -42.40 11.54 -26.90
N ASN A 4 -41.32 12.04 -26.30
CA ASN A 4 -40.00 11.47 -26.10
C ASN A 4 -39.90 10.83 -24.70
N THR A 5 -39.25 9.67 -24.55
CA THR A 5 -38.50 9.29 -23.32
C THR A 5 -37.96 7.85 -23.42
N LYS A 6 -36.70 7.72 -23.88
CA LYS A 6 -35.91 6.50 -23.69
C LYS A 6 -35.58 6.35 -22.20
N LYS A 7 -36.41 5.63 -21.45
CA LYS A 7 -36.02 5.07 -20.15
C LYS A 7 -34.97 3.99 -20.41
N ARG A 8 -33.71 4.25 -20.04
CA ARG A 8 -32.67 3.22 -19.97
C ARG A 8 -33.13 2.18 -18.95
N LYS A 9 -33.44 0.98 -19.44
CA LYS A 9 -33.63 -0.21 -18.60
C LYS A 9 -32.30 -0.58 -17.96
N TRP A 10 -32.35 -0.92 -16.67
CA TRP A 10 -31.31 -1.68 -16.00
C TRP A 10 -31.71 -3.16 -16.07
N ASP A 11 -30.78 -4.01 -16.44
CA ASP A 11 -30.93 -5.46 -16.51
C ASP A 11 -29.97 -6.15 -15.51
N ASP A 12 -30.57 -6.95 -14.63
CA ASP A 12 -30.04 -7.43 -13.34
C ASP A 12 -29.09 -8.65 -13.42
N THR A 13 -28.22 -8.76 -14.44
CA THR A 13 -27.34 -9.95 -14.55
C THR A 13 -25.88 -9.68 -14.99
N GLY A 14 -25.46 -8.42 -15.12
CA GLY A 14 -24.29 -8.02 -15.92
C GLY A 14 -22.87 -8.32 -15.41
N TYR A 15 -22.50 -9.58 -15.14
CA TYR A 15 -21.07 -9.95 -15.10
C TYR A 15 -20.45 -9.86 -16.50
N VAL A 16 -19.39 -9.06 -16.69
CA VAL A 16 -18.41 -9.25 -17.78
C VAL A 16 -16.98 -9.02 -17.29
N GLN A 17 -16.27 -10.16 -17.24
CA GLN A 17 -14.87 -10.49 -17.56
C GLN A 17 -13.69 -9.57 -17.18
N ASN A 18 -12.75 -10.20 -16.45
CA ASN A 18 -11.42 -9.72 -16.13
C ASN A 18 -10.55 -9.56 -17.39
N SER A 19 -10.00 -8.37 -17.59
CA SER A 19 -8.75 -8.15 -18.32
C SER A 19 -8.17 -6.80 -17.88
N ASP A 20 -6.86 -6.77 -17.63
CA ASP A 20 -6.00 -5.58 -17.56
C ASP A 20 -5.76 -4.95 -16.18
N ASP A 21 -4.74 -5.47 -15.48
CA ASP A 21 -3.96 -4.76 -14.46
C ASP A 21 -3.42 -3.38 -14.94
N LYS A 22 -3.53 -3.06 -16.23
CA LYS A 22 -3.18 -1.74 -16.81
C LYS A 22 -4.29 -0.68 -16.70
N GLN A 23 -5.57 -1.04 -16.59
CA GLN A 23 -6.67 -0.05 -16.53
C GLN A 23 -6.91 0.49 -15.11
N GLN A 24 -6.59 -0.29 -14.07
CA GLN A 24 -6.83 0.12 -12.68
C GLN A 24 -5.98 1.35 -12.28
N LYS A 25 -4.76 1.47 -12.81
CA LYS A 25 -3.83 2.57 -12.49
C LYS A 25 -4.32 3.95 -12.99
N ILE A 26 -5.05 4.00 -14.11
CA ILE A 26 -5.55 5.26 -14.71
C ILE A 26 -6.81 5.78 -13.97
N SER A 27 -7.63 4.87 -13.44
CA SER A 27 -8.84 5.21 -12.67
C SER A 27 -8.54 5.79 -11.29
N ASN A 28 -7.55 5.23 -10.58
CA ASN A 28 -7.21 5.64 -9.22
C ASN A 28 -6.59 7.05 -9.16
N ILE A 29 -5.79 7.43 -10.16
CA ILE A 29 -5.18 8.76 -10.25
C ILE A 29 -6.26 9.84 -10.47
N SER A 30 -7.29 9.54 -11.26
CA SER A 30 -8.39 10.47 -11.53
C SER A 30 -9.32 10.63 -10.31
N LEU A 31 -9.51 9.55 -9.53
CA LEU A 31 -10.28 9.58 -8.29
C LEU A 31 -9.57 10.32 -7.16
N GLU A 32 -8.27 10.09 -6.93
CA GLU A 32 -7.51 10.84 -5.91
C GLU A 32 -7.52 12.35 -6.22
N LYS A 33 -7.35 12.75 -7.49
CA LYS A 33 -7.48 14.17 -7.90
C LYS A 33 -8.87 14.75 -7.66
N ALA A 34 -9.92 13.98 -7.96
CA ALA A 34 -11.29 14.41 -7.71
C ALA A 34 -11.58 14.56 -6.19
N ILE A 35 -11.05 13.66 -5.36
CA ILE A 35 -11.16 13.70 -3.90
C ILE A 35 -10.37 14.90 -3.35
N GLU A 36 -9.17 15.18 -3.84
CA GLU A 36 -8.40 16.38 -3.47
C GLU A 36 -9.15 17.67 -3.80
N SER A 37 -9.83 17.72 -4.95
CA SER A 37 -10.60 18.89 -5.36
C SER A 37 -11.91 19.09 -4.58
N ASN A 38 -12.44 18.04 -3.95
CA ASN A 38 -13.75 18.07 -3.29
C ASN A 38 -13.72 17.37 -1.92
N PRO A 39 -13.72 18.15 -0.81
CA PRO A 39 -13.63 17.60 0.55
C PRO A 39 -14.81 16.69 0.93
N TYR A 40 -15.96 16.83 0.27
CA TYR A 40 -17.11 15.95 0.52
C TYR A 40 -16.88 14.52 0.00
N LEU A 41 -15.94 14.30 -0.93
CA LEU A 41 -15.64 12.98 -1.50
C LEU A 41 -14.58 12.20 -0.69
N ALA A 42 -14.07 12.74 0.42
CA ALA A 42 -13.04 12.10 1.23
C ALA A 42 -13.43 10.69 1.72
N HIS A 43 -14.73 10.43 1.92
CA HIS A 43 -15.26 9.13 2.32
C HIS A 43 -15.11 8.02 1.26
N LEU A 44 -14.89 8.37 -0.02
CA LEU A 44 -14.64 7.42 -1.09
C LEU A 44 -13.20 6.91 -1.10
N ARG A 45 -12.30 7.54 -0.32
CA ARG A 45 -10.91 7.12 -0.19
C ARG A 45 -10.84 5.77 0.51
N LYS A 46 -10.67 4.70 -0.27
CA LYS A 46 -10.48 3.36 0.28
C LYS A 46 -9.08 3.27 0.89
N PRO A 47 -8.95 2.87 2.16
CA PRO A 47 -7.63 2.62 2.73
C PRO A 47 -6.96 1.49 1.94
N GLU A 48 -5.66 1.63 1.70
CA GLU A 48 -4.87 0.63 1.00
C GLU A 48 -4.85 -0.65 1.85
N LYS A 49 -5.48 -1.72 1.35
CA LYS A 49 -5.60 -2.98 2.06
C LYS A 49 -4.31 -3.79 1.87
N LEU A 50 -3.58 -4.02 2.94
CA LEU A 50 -2.41 -4.91 2.92
C LEU A 50 -2.86 -6.36 2.84
N ILE A 51 -2.20 -7.13 1.99
CA ILE A 51 -2.41 -8.57 1.83
C ILE A 51 -1.21 -9.29 2.43
N ALA A 52 -1.46 -10.26 3.30
CA ALA A 52 -0.40 -11.05 3.92
C ALA A 52 0.41 -11.80 2.85
N GLY A 53 1.74 -11.74 2.95
CA GLY A 53 2.66 -12.39 1.98
C GLY A 53 2.78 -11.68 0.63
N GLN A 54 2.20 -10.49 0.46
CA GLN A 54 2.32 -9.68 -0.76
C GLN A 54 2.66 -8.21 -0.47
N THR A 55 3.18 -7.92 0.72
CA THR A 55 3.52 -6.55 1.12
C THR A 55 4.80 -6.09 0.44
N THR A 56 4.76 -4.94 -0.23
CA THR A 56 5.95 -4.33 -0.85
C THR A 56 6.69 -3.41 0.12
N ALA A 57 7.99 -3.15 -0.09
CA ALA A 57 8.72 -2.23 0.78
C ALA A 57 8.16 -0.81 0.69
N ALA A 58 7.73 -0.36 -0.49
CA ALA A 58 7.11 0.94 -0.69
C ALA A 58 5.82 1.11 0.13
N GLN A 59 4.98 0.06 0.22
CA GLN A 59 3.79 0.07 1.06
C GLN A 59 4.15 0.18 2.53
N ALA A 60 5.15 -0.57 2.99
CA ALA A 60 5.59 -0.52 4.36
C ALA A 60 6.22 0.84 4.70
N GLU A 61 7.03 1.41 3.82
CA GLU A 61 7.64 2.74 3.99
C GLU A 61 6.58 3.83 4.08
N LYS A 62 5.55 3.80 3.22
CA LYS A 62 4.42 4.74 3.27
C LYS A 62 3.68 4.69 4.62
N ILE A 63 3.60 3.52 5.23
CA ILE A 63 2.96 3.33 6.55
C ILE A 63 3.87 3.79 7.68
N GLU A 64 5.16 3.49 7.60
CA GLU A 64 6.19 3.92 8.56
C GLU A 64 6.36 5.45 8.56
N ASP A 65 6.28 6.09 7.40
CA ASP A 65 6.34 7.55 7.24
C ASP A 65 5.00 8.26 7.50
N GLY A 66 3.92 7.51 7.65
CA GLY A 66 2.61 8.05 8.02
C GLY A 66 2.65 8.74 9.37
N ASP A 67 1.66 9.58 9.66
CA ASP A 67 1.58 10.25 10.97
C ASP A 67 0.96 9.37 12.05
N ILE A 68 0.16 8.37 11.65
CA ILE A 68 -0.61 7.51 12.54
C ILE A 68 -0.02 6.10 12.53
N ASN A 69 0.25 5.58 13.72
CA ASN A 69 0.69 4.21 13.91
C ASN A 69 -0.46 3.23 13.61
N PRO A 70 -0.31 2.33 12.62
CA PRO A 70 -1.37 1.42 12.20
C PRO A 70 -1.78 0.42 13.29
N PHE A 71 -0.90 0.11 14.24
CA PHE A 71 -1.16 -0.88 15.30
C PHE A 71 -1.86 -0.29 16.52
N THR A 72 -1.70 1.01 16.77
CA THR A 72 -2.26 1.67 17.97
C THR A 72 -3.29 2.75 17.65
N GLY A 73 -3.38 3.18 16.39
CA GLY A 73 -4.24 4.29 15.95
C GLY A 73 -3.82 5.67 16.49
N LYS A 74 -2.70 5.76 17.22
CA LYS A 74 -2.17 7.00 17.78
C LYS A 74 -1.11 7.60 16.86
N ARG A 75 -0.84 8.90 17.01
CA ARG A 75 0.25 9.55 16.27
C ARG A 75 1.60 8.97 16.66
N PHE A 76 2.51 8.84 15.70
CA PHE A 76 3.89 8.50 16.01
C PHE A 76 4.56 9.60 16.83
N THR A 77 5.46 9.19 17.73
CA THR A 77 6.23 10.11 18.56
C THR A 77 7.45 10.62 17.79
N GLN A 78 7.98 11.78 18.18
CA GLN A 78 9.23 12.29 17.60
C GLN A 78 10.38 11.29 17.74
N LYS A 79 10.48 10.67 18.92
CA LYS A 79 11.45 9.61 19.21
C LYS A 79 11.37 8.45 18.21
N TYR A 80 10.17 8.06 17.78
CA TYR A 80 10.01 7.03 16.75
C TYR A 80 10.62 7.47 15.42
N LYS A 81 10.31 8.69 14.95
CA LYS A 81 10.83 9.22 13.69
C LYS A 81 12.37 9.32 13.72
N ASP A 82 12.95 9.73 14.84
CA ASP A 82 14.42 9.79 15.00
C ASP A 82 15.07 8.39 14.96
N ILE A 83 14.43 7.38 15.57
CA ILE A 83 14.91 5.99 15.53
C ILE A 83 14.76 5.41 14.12
N LEU A 84 13.65 5.70 13.43
CA LEU A 84 13.38 5.22 12.08
C LEU A 84 14.47 5.67 11.12
N GLN A 85 14.88 6.94 11.18
CA GLN A 85 15.98 7.45 10.36
C GLN A 85 17.30 6.70 10.59
N LYS A 86 17.64 6.41 11.85
CA LYS A 86 18.82 5.59 12.17
C LYS A 86 18.72 4.14 11.69
N ARG A 87 17.51 3.58 11.62
CA ARG A 87 17.31 2.22 11.10
C ARG A 87 17.47 2.17 9.58
N ARG A 88 17.04 3.22 8.87
CA ARG A 88 17.22 3.34 7.41
C ARG A 88 18.68 3.41 6.98
N SER A 89 19.58 3.89 7.84
CA SER A 89 21.01 3.92 7.56
C SER A 89 21.74 2.60 7.81
N LEU A 90 21.08 1.56 8.36
CA LEU A 90 21.72 0.27 8.58
C LEU A 90 21.84 -0.52 7.26
N PRO A 91 22.93 -1.29 7.06
CA PRO A 91 23.19 -1.98 5.79
C PRO A 91 22.04 -2.89 5.33
N VAL A 92 21.37 -3.55 6.28
CA VAL A 92 20.25 -4.44 5.98
C VAL A 92 19.07 -3.73 5.30
N HIS A 93 18.85 -2.45 5.58
CA HIS A 93 17.72 -1.70 5.04
C HIS A 93 17.85 -1.49 3.52
N ALA A 94 19.08 -1.38 3.00
CA ALA A 94 19.33 -1.23 1.57
C ALA A 94 18.87 -2.46 0.76
N HIS A 95 18.82 -3.64 1.38
CA HIS A 95 18.40 -4.90 0.74
C HIS A 95 16.95 -5.31 1.07
N ARG A 96 16.14 -4.39 1.60
CA ARG A 96 14.76 -4.69 2.04
C ARG A 96 13.88 -5.26 0.93
N ASP A 97 13.93 -4.69 -0.27
CA ASP A 97 13.13 -5.14 -1.42
C ASP A 97 13.51 -6.57 -1.85
N GLU A 98 14.81 -6.82 -2.00
CA GLU A 98 15.35 -8.13 -2.34
C GLU A 98 14.96 -9.18 -1.29
N PHE A 99 15.08 -8.83 0.00
CA PHE A 99 14.72 -9.70 1.10
C PHE A 99 13.23 -10.07 1.10
N LEU A 100 12.33 -9.09 0.89
CA LEU A 100 10.89 -9.36 0.81
C LEU A 100 10.57 -10.29 -0.37
N ASN A 101 11.20 -10.07 -1.53
CA ASN A 101 11.05 -10.98 -2.66
C ASN A 101 11.52 -12.39 -2.34
N LEU A 102 12.63 -12.54 -1.62
CA LEU A 102 13.11 -13.85 -1.18
C LEU A 102 12.13 -14.53 -0.22
N ILE A 103 11.55 -13.80 0.74
CA ILE A 103 10.54 -14.35 1.68
C ILE A 103 9.30 -14.83 0.95
N HIS A 104 8.80 -14.05 0.00
CA HIS A 104 7.57 -14.41 -0.69
C HIS A 104 7.74 -15.65 -1.60
N ASN A 105 8.95 -15.89 -2.12
CA ASN A 105 9.22 -16.95 -3.07
C ASN A 105 9.83 -18.21 -2.45
N ASN A 106 10.38 -18.14 -1.23
CA ASN A 106 11.09 -19.25 -0.61
C ASN A 106 10.54 -19.58 0.77
N GLN A 107 10.36 -20.87 1.04
CA GLN A 107 9.95 -21.36 2.36
C GLN A 107 11.04 -21.20 3.43
N MET A 108 12.32 -21.22 3.02
CA MET A 108 13.49 -21.15 3.90
C MET A 108 14.57 -20.27 3.27
N ILE A 109 15.19 -19.38 4.06
CA ILE A 109 16.27 -18.48 3.60
C ILE A 109 17.37 -18.49 4.65
N LEU A 110 18.62 -18.62 4.21
CA LEU A 110 19.80 -18.44 5.05
C LEU A 110 20.35 -17.03 4.87
N LEU A 111 20.39 -16.24 5.95
CA LEU A 111 20.98 -14.91 5.94
C LEU A 111 22.36 -14.92 6.59
N VAL A 112 23.31 -14.28 5.92
CA VAL A 112 24.68 -14.05 6.41
C VAL A 112 24.93 -12.55 6.49
N GLY A 113 25.63 -12.11 7.53
CA GLY A 113 26.09 -10.72 7.61
C GLY A 113 26.83 -10.45 8.91
N GLU A 114 27.65 -9.40 8.90
CA GLU A 114 28.46 -8.97 10.05
C GLU A 114 27.63 -8.57 11.27
N THR A 115 28.23 -8.59 12.46
CA THR A 115 27.59 -8.09 13.68
C THR A 115 27.27 -6.60 13.54
N GLY A 116 26.14 -6.16 14.09
CA GLY A 116 25.72 -4.76 13.97
C GLY A 116 25.06 -4.38 12.63
N SER A 117 24.96 -5.28 11.66
CA SER A 117 24.33 -4.97 10.36
C SER A 117 22.80 -4.73 10.41
N GLY A 118 22.16 -5.00 11.56
CA GLY A 118 20.71 -4.78 11.77
C GLY A 118 19.81 -6.01 11.57
N LYS A 119 20.38 -7.20 11.34
CA LYS A 119 19.61 -8.44 11.07
C LYS A 119 18.54 -8.72 12.14
N THR A 120 18.94 -8.85 13.40
CA THR A 120 18.04 -9.23 14.52
C THR A 120 16.97 -8.18 14.83
N THR A 121 17.15 -6.93 14.41
CA THR A 121 16.24 -5.83 14.78
C THR A 121 15.30 -5.40 13.66
N GLN A 122 15.62 -5.71 12.40
CA GLN A 122 14.81 -5.31 11.25
C GLN A 122 14.15 -6.47 10.51
N LEU A 123 14.70 -7.68 10.62
CA LEU A 123 14.24 -8.84 9.87
C LEU A 123 13.48 -9.87 10.72
N VAL A 124 13.70 -9.84 12.04
CA VAL A 124 13.11 -10.74 13.04
C VAL A 124 12.17 -9.95 13.93
#